data_AF-A0A0A2T7I7-F1
#
_entry.id   AF-A0A0A2T7I7-F1
#
_cell.length_a   1.000
_cell.length_b   1.000
_cell.length_c   1.000
_cell.angle_alpha   90.00
_cell.angle_beta   90.00
_cell.angle_gamma   90.00
#
_symmetry.space_group_name_H-M   'P 1'
#
loop_
_entity.id
_entity.type
_entity.pdbx_description
1 polymer ?
#
loop_
_entity_poly.entity_id
_entity_poly.type
_entity_poly.pdbx_seq_one_letter_code
_entity_poly.pdbx_strand_id
1 'polypeptide(L)'
;MRPSIQLLMLLLLGSAFIGIILIPVSIMIQFLFIAIYFILVVVISFSIILERRSSTDTMLWIFLICFIPIIGYFFYIYSGQLSRQGLLFQNKRKKANQVFQEQEPEDHGSLPLKPQQKRVYNIIQSYAETPLRTENQVNILTNGYEAFPKIMEKLKQAKSFIHMEYYLFNSDETGEDIMTILMNKAKEGVKVRLLYDSAGSIKLKKRDIKKMRQAGVEVHEFLPIASGLLTQTFNFRNHRKIIVIDNDMAFVGGMNIGDEYRGISQDHPDWRDTHTIVQGMAIKELHLIFLVDWWYIANENLVDEYSNHPVNNPDEPNTMLQVVPSGPHNEHQIMRDVYTTLVNSAEHSVKIATPYFVPSREIHTALRIAAQRGVEVTLLIPKISDSWLAYYAGHSYFPELLEDGINIYLYEKDFMHHKIMIIDDETASVGTANMDVRSFYLNFEVNIILYDGPPVQDLIHNYKSDLKESKKVMMDSFSKRKKSTKFKEAFARLFSPLL
;
A
#
# COMPACT_ATOMS: atom_id res chain seq x y z
N MET A 1 -19.32 6.99 -17.10
CA MET A 1 -20.61 7.65 -16.74
C MET A 1 -20.57 8.31 -15.35
N ARG A 2 -21.41 9.32 -15.05
CA ARG A 2 -21.57 9.86 -13.68
C ARG A 2 -22.31 8.84 -12.79
N PRO A 3 -22.10 8.82 -11.45
CA PRO A 3 -22.78 7.88 -10.54
C PRO A 3 -24.31 7.90 -10.66
N SER A 4 -24.90 9.08 -10.84
CA SER A 4 -26.35 9.25 -11.05
C SER A 4 -26.86 8.53 -12.30
N ILE A 5 -26.10 8.57 -13.39
CA ILE A 5 -26.45 7.88 -14.65
C ILE A 5 -26.33 6.37 -14.47
N GLN A 6 -25.36 5.89 -13.70
CA GLN A 6 -25.18 4.45 -13.44
C GLN A 6 -26.31 3.88 -12.58
N LEU A 7 -26.71 4.61 -11.53
CA LEU A 7 -27.86 4.21 -10.73
C LEU A 7 -29.14 4.19 -11.58
N LEU A 8 -29.34 5.18 -12.44
CA LEU A 8 -30.44 5.18 -13.40
C LEU A 8 -30.39 3.95 -14.32
N MET A 9 -29.23 3.60 -14.88
CA MET A 9 -29.08 2.40 -15.72
C MET A 9 -29.37 1.11 -14.96
N LEU A 10 -28.97 1.01 -13.69
CA LEU A 10 -29.26 -0.15 -12.85
C LEU A 10 -30.77 -0.28 -12.59
N LEU A 11 -31.45 0.82 -12.29
CA LEU A 11 -32.90 0.86 -12.12
C LEU A 11 -33.64 0.50 -13.40
N LEU A 12 -33.18 0.99 -14.56
CA LEU A 12 -33.75 0.68 -15.86
C LEU A 12 -33.57 -0.80 -16.24
N LEU A 13 -32.36 -1.36 -16.04
CA LEU A 13 -32.09 -2.78 -16.23
C LEU A 13 -32.96 -3.66 -15.33
N GLY A 14 -33.05 -3.30 -14.05
CA GLY A 14 -33.89 -4.01 -13.08
C GLY A 14 -35.37 -3.98 -13.45
N SER A 15 -35.88 -2.80 -13.83
CA SER A 15 -37.27 -2.62 -14.24
C SER A 15 -37.60 -3.41 -15.51
N ALA A 16 -36.72 -3.36 -16.51
CA ALA A 16 -36.89 -4.12 -17.74
C ALA A 16 -36.89 -5.64 -17.48
N PHE A 17 -35.95 -6.13 -16.67
CA PHE A 17 -35.87 -7.54 -16.30
C PHE A 17 -37.07 -8.03 -15.49
N ILE A 18 -37.56 -7.23 -14.53
CA ILE A 18 -38.81 -7.51 -13.81
C ILE A 18 -40.00 -7.57 -14.80
N GLY A 19 -40.06 -6.65 -15.76
CA GLY A 19 -41.06 -6.64 -16.82
C GLY A 19 -41.04 -7.90 -17.70
N ILE A 20 -39.87 -8.51 -17.91
CA ILE A 20 -39.72 -9.76 -18.66
C ILE A 20 -40.25 -10.97 -17.89
N ILE A 21 -40.04 -11.02 -16.57
CA ILE A 21 -40.28 -12.22 -15.74
C ILE A 21 -41.62 -12.20 -15.01
N LEU A 22 -42.00 -11.07 -14.42
CA LEU A 22 -43.03 -11.02 -13.37
C LEU A 22 -44.36 -10.44 -13.83
N ILE A 23 -44.39 -9.73 -14.96
CA ILE A 23 -45.61 -9.07 -15.43
C ILE A 23 -46.26 -9.95 -16.51
N PRO A 24 -47.47 -10.49 -16.29
CA PRO A 24 -48.22 -11.21 -17.32
C PRO A 24 -48.80 -10.19 -18.31
N VAL A 25 -47.94 -9.68 -19.20
CA VAL A 25 -48.28 -8.75 -20.28
C VAL A 25 -48.43 -9.49 -21.61
N SER A 26 -48.95 -8.79 -22.62
CA SER A 26 -48.98 -9.32 -23.98
C SER A 26 -47.56 -9.61 -24.48
N ILE A 27 -47.44 -10.61 -25.37
CA ILE A 27 -46.18 -11.01 -26.01
C ILE A 27 -45.45 -9.80 -26.62
N MET A 28 -46.18 -8.86 -27.20
CA MET A 28 -45.62 -7.63 -27.78
C MET A 28 -44.93 -6.74 -26.75
N ILE A 29 -45.52 -6.59 -25.55
CA ILE A 29 -44.92 -5.81 -24.47
C ILE A 29 -43.71 -6.54 -23.88
N GLN A 30 -43.75 -7.88 -23.80
CA GLN A 30 -42.61 -8.67 -23.38
C GLN A 30 -41.41 -8.52 -24.34
N PHE A 31 -41.65 -8.54 -25.66
CA PHE A 31 -40.61 -8.24 -26.65
C PHE A 31 -40.05 -6.82 -26.52
N LEU A 32 -40.89 -5.84 -26.18
CA LEU A 32 -40.44 -4.47 -25.91
C LEU A 32 -39.49 -4.42 -24.71
N PHE A 33 -39.82 -5.09 -23.60
CA PHE A 33 -38.92 -5.15 -22.43
C PHE A 33 -37.60 -5.87 -22.74
N ILE A 34 -37.64 -6.96 -23.52
CA ILE A 34 -36.43 -7.66 -23.98
C ILE A 34 -35.57 -6.72 -24.85
N ALA A 35 -36.19 -6.00 -25.79
CA ALA A 35 -35.47 -5.06 -26.65
C ALA A 35 -34.85 -3.92 -25.84
N ILE A 36 -35.57 -3.34 -24.88
CA ILE A 36 -35.04 -2.30 -23.98
C ILE A 36 -33.86 -2.85 -23.17
N TYR A 37 -34.01 -4.02 -22.55
CA TYR A 37 -32.95 -4.65 -21.78
C TYR A 37 -31.70 -4.88 -22.65
N PHE A 38 -31.88 -5.42 -23.85
CA PHE A 38 -30.78 -5.66 -24.79
C PHE A 38 -30.08 -4.36 -25.20
N ILE A 39 -30.82 -3.30 -25.54
CA ILE A 39 -30.25 -1.99 -25.87
C ILE A 39 -29.44 -1.45 -24.69
N LEU A 40 -29.95 -1.55 -23.46
CA LEU A 40 -29.23 -1.10 -22.26
C LEU A 40 -27.91 -1.86 -22.09
N VAL A 41 -27.91 -3.19 -22.23
CA VAL A 41 -26.70 -4.01 -22.17
C VAL A 41 -25.69 -3.62 -23.26
N VAL A 42 -26.15 -3.35 -24.49
CA VAL A 42 -25.29 -2.91 -25.60
C VAL A 42 -24.68 -1.53 -25.31
N VAL A 43 -25.49 -0.57 -24.85
CA VAL A 43 -25.02 0.78 -24.50
C VAL A 43 -23.99 0.73 -23.36
N ILE A 44 -24.24 -0.07 -22.33
CA ILE A 44 -23.31 -0.25 -21.21
C ILE A 44 -22.02 -0.92 -21.71
N SER A 45 -22.12 -1.97 -22.51
CA SER A 45 -20.96 -2.68 -23.06
C SER A 45 -20.10 -1.75 -23.92
N PHE A 46 -20.74 -0.94 -24.78
CA PHE A 46 -20.06 0.07 -25.58
C PHE A 46 -19.40 1.13 -24.71
N SER A 47 -20.06 1.59 -23.63
CA SER A 47 -19.45 2.50 -22.66
C SER A 47 -18.21 1.88 -22.01
N ILE A 48 -18.21 0.60 -21.66
CA ILE A 48 -17.05 -0.08 -21.05
C ILE A 48 -15.89 -0.17 -22.05
N ILE A 49 -16.18 -0.47 -23.32
CA ILE A 49 -15.16 -0.48 -24.40
C ILE A 49 -14.49 0.88 -24.54
N LEU A 50 -15.25 1.97 -24.43
CA LEU A 50 -14.72 3.33 -24.53
C LEU A 50 -13.85 3.75 -23.33
N GLU A 51 -13.87 3.02 -22.20
CA GLU A 51 -13.08 3.34 -21.02
C GLU A 51 -11.59 2.94 -21.12
N ARG A 52 -11.13 2.42 -22.27
CA ARG A 52 -9.72 2.10 -22.58
C ARG A 52 -9.02 1.24 -21.51
N ARG A 53 -9.74 0.30 -20.92
CA ARG A 53 -9.20 -0.67 -19.96
C ARG A 53 -8.41 -1.76 -20.68
N SER A 54 -7.79 -2.66 -19.93
CA SER A 54 -7.24 -3.89 -20.51
C SER A 54 -8.34 -4.66 -21.25
N SER A 55 -7.97 -5.36 -22.32
CA SER A 55 -8.92 -6.16 -23.10
C SER A 55 -9.57 -7.25 -22.24
N THR A 56 -8.79 -7.86 -21.35
CA THR A 56 -9.28 -8.88 -20.41
C THR A 56 -10.30 -8.32 -19.43
N ASP A 57 -10.04 -7.16 -18.80
CA ASP A 57 -11.00 -6.55 -17.87
C ASP A 57 -12.28 -6.11 -18.59
N THR A 58 -12.13 -5.55 -19.80
CA THR A 58 -13.25 -5.14 -20.64
C THR A 58 -14.15 -6.34 -20.96
N MET A 59 -13.55 -7.44 -21.41
CA MET A 59 -14.28 -8.68 -21.73
C MET A 59 -14.95 -9.28 -20.48
N LEU A 60 -14.26 -9.30 -19.33
CA LEU A 60 -14.81 -9.82 -18.08
C LEU A 60 -16.09 -9.09 -17.70
N TRP A 61 -16.07 -7.75 -17.70
CA TRP A 61 -17.25 -6.97 -17.32
C TRP A 61 -18.40 -7.11 -18.32
N ILE A 62 -18.10 -7.12 -19.62
CA ILE A 62 -19.11 -7.36 -20.65
C ILE A 62 -19.74 -8.75 -20.46
N PHE A 63 -18.95 -9.80 -20.24
CA PHE A 63 -19.47 -11.14 -20.01
C PHE A 63 -20.29 -11.24 -18.72
N LEU A 64 -19.85 -10.64 -17.61
CA LEU A 64 -20.62 -10.61 -16.38
C LEU A 64 -21.99 -9.94 -16.59
N ILE A 65 -22.04 -8.83 -17.31
CA ILE A 65 -23.29 -8.10 -17.59
C ILE A 65 -24.20 -8.88 -18.54
N CYS A 66 -23.62 -9.55 -19.55
CA CYS A 66 -24.37 -10.34 -20.52
C CYS A 66 -24.93 -11.65 -19.92
N PHE A 67 -24.13 -12.36 -19.13
CA PHE A 67 -24.49 -13.70 -18.63
C PHE A 67 -25.11 -13.71 -17.23
N ILE A 68 -24.93 -12.65 -16.44
CA ILE A 68 -25.51 -12.52 -15.10
C ILE A 68 -26.34 -11.23 -15.04
N PRO A 69 -27.59 -11.25 -15.56
CA PRO A 69 -28.45 -10.08 -15.62
C PRO A 69 -28.60 -9.36 -14.29
N ILE A 70 -28.57 -8.02 -14.34
CA ILE A 70 -28.60 -7.09 -13.18
C ILE A 70 -27.40 -7.24 -12.24
N ILE A 71 -27.14 -8.44 -11.73
CA ILE A 71 -26.09 -8.75 -10.75
C ILE A 71 -24.71 -8.42 -11.33
N GLY A 72 -24.45 -8.79 -12.58
CA GLY A 72 -23.20 -8.45 -13.27
C GLY A 72 -23.00 -6.95 -13.39
N TYR A 73 -24.06 -6.20 -13.67
CA TYR A 73 -23.99 -4.73 -13.72
C TYR A 73 -23.85 -4.10 -12.33
N PHE A 74 -24.49 -4.68 -11.32
CA PHE A 74 -24.32 -4.29 -9.91
C PHE A 74 -22.85 -4.44 -9.48
N PHE A 75 -22.21 -5.58 -9.76
CA PHE A 75 -20.79 -5.78 -9.50
C PHE A 75 -19.90 -4.86 -10.34
N TYR A 76 -20.25 -4.60 -11.60
CA TYR A 76 -19.53 -3.64 -12.44
C TYR A 76 -19.55 -2.23 -11.86
N ILE A 77 -20.71 -1.77 -11.36
CA ILE A 77 -20.77 -0.50 -10.67
C ILE A 77 -19.79 -0.55 -9.50
N TYR A 78 -19.88 -1.55 -8.63
CA TYR A 78 -19.16 -1.58 -7.37
C TYR A 78 -17.62 -1.77 -7.46
N SER A 79 -17.16 -2.61 -8.39
CA SER A 79 -15.74 -2.99 -8.49
C SER A 79 -15.09 -2.55 -9.80
N GLY A 80 -15.87 -2.22 -10.82
CA GLY A 80 -15.34 -1.89 -12.13
C GLY A 80 -14.63 -0.54 -12.16
N GLN A 81 -14.99 0.46 -11.34
CA GLN A 81 -14.65 1.86 -11.68
C GLN A 81 -13.48 2.47 -10.91
N LEU A 82 -12.65 1.63 -10.31
CA LEU A 82 -11.60 2.04 -9.38
C LEU A 82 -10.59 3.03 -9.99
N SER A 83 -10.15 2.80 -11.22
CA SER A 83 -9.18 3.69 -11.89
C SER A 83 -9.66 5.14 -12.04
N ARG A 84 -10.98 5.38 -12.14
CA ARG A 84 -11.52 6.73 -12.33
C ARG A 84 -11.68 7.49 -11.03
N GLN A 85 -11.93 6.80 -9.93
CA GLN A 85 -12.14 7.42 -8.62
C GLN A 85 -10.83 7.83 -7.96
N GLY A 86 -9.74 7.13 -8.24
CA GLY A 86 -8.40 7.54 -7.84
C GLY A 86 -8.03 8.95 -8.29
N LEU A 87 -8.49 9.38 -9.48
CA LEU A 87 -8.28 10.73 -10.00
C LEU A 87 -8.85 11.84 -9.09
N LEU A 88 -9.82 11.54 -8.22
CA LEU A 88 -10.39 12.52 -7.28
C LEU A 88 -9.37 13.04 -6.27
N PHE A 89 -8.27 12.30 -6.07
CA PHE A 89 -7.22 12.62 -5.10
C PHE A 89 -6.04 13.39 -5.75
N GLN A 90 -5.98 13.51 -7.08
CA GLN A 90 -4.83 14.10 -7.80
C GLN A 90 -4.65 15.60 -7.58
N ASN A 91 -5.76 16.35 -7.60
CA ASN A 91 -5.70 17.80 -7.65
C ASN A 91 -5.04 18.42 -6.41
N LYS A 92 -5.33 17.86 -5.22
CA LYS A 92 -4.72 18.34 -3.96
C LYS A 92 -3.22 18.01 -3.92
N ARG A 93 -2.84 16.81 -4.37
CA ARG A 93 -1.43 16.39 -4.43
C ARG A 93 -0.62 17.28 -5.37
N LYS A 94 -1.11 17.52 -6.59
CA LYS A 94 -0.42 18.37 -7.57
C LYS A 94 -0.20 19.79 -7.03
N LYS A 95 -1.21 20.39 -6.39
CA LYS A 95 -1.07 21.71 -5.74
C LYS A 95 -0.05 21.69 -4.62
N ALA A 96 -0.06 20.66 -3.78
CA ALA A 96 0.86 20.57 -2.66
C ALA A 96 2.32 20.37 -3.12
N ASN A 97 2.55 19.55 -4.16
CA ASN A 97 3.87 19.40 -4.78
C ASN A 97 4.38 20.73 -5.35
N GLN A 98 3.53 21.53 -5.99
CA GLN A 98 3.91 22.86 -6.51
C GLN A 98 4.42 23.78 -5.39
N VAL A 99 3.71 23.85 -4.26
CA VAL A 99 4.14 24.66 -3.11
C VAL A 99 5.50 24.22 -2.58
N PHE A 100 5.74 22.91 -2.47
CA PHE A 100 7.03 22.40 -2.01
C PHE A 100 8.16 22.65 -3.03
N GLN A 101 7.91 22.46 -4.33
CA GLN A 101 8.91 22.67 -5.39
C GLN A 101 9.31 24.15 -5.52
N GLU A 102 8.36 25.08 -5.40
CA GLU A 102 8.65 26.53 -5.47
C GLU A 102 9.56 26.99 -4.32
N GLN A 103 9.60 26.25 -3.22
CA GLN A 103 10.37 26.59 -2.02
C GLN A 103 11.75 25.91 -1.97
N GLU A 104 12.05 24.99 -2.88
CA GLU A 104 13.33 24.30 -2.92
C GLU A 104 14.23 24.90 -4.00
N PRO A 105 15.50 25.22 -3.70
CA PRO A 105 16.45 25.61 -4.73
C PRO A 105 16.64 24.44 -5.72
N GLU A 106 16.64 24.74 -7.02
CA GLU A 106 17.01 23.75 -8.04
C GLU A 106 18.47 23.31 -7.82
N ASP A 107 18.67 22.08 -7.34
CA ASP A 107 20.00 21.49 -7.25
C ASP A 107 20.42 20.92 -8.62
N HIS A 108 21.31 21.64 -9.29
CA HIS A 108 21.92 21.25 -10.57
C HIS A 108 23.24 20.47 -10.39
N GLY A 109 23.54 20.00 -9.18
CA GLY A 109 24.73 19.23 -8.87
C GLY A 109 24.78 17.85 -9.55
N SER A 110 25.98 17.30 -9.71
CA SER A 110 26.15 15.91 -10.14
C SER A 110 25.68 14.96 -9.04
N LEU A 111 24.58 14.25 -9.28
CA LEU A 111 24.06 13.26 -8.34
C LEU A 111 25.09 12.14 -8.10
N PRO A 112 25.47 11.84 -6.85
CA PRO A 112 26.46 10.80 -6.49
C PRO A 112 25.88 9.38 -6.58
N LEU A 113 25.17 9.08 -7.67
CA LEU A 113 24.49 7.81 -7.92
C LEU A 113 25.21 7.00 -9.00
N LYS A 114 25.29 5.68 -8.79
CA LYS A 114 25.77 4.70 -9.78
C LYS A 114 24.81 4.64 -10.98
N PRO A 115 25.25 4.16 -12.17
CA PRO A 115 24.41 4.10 -13.36
C PRO A 115 23.08 3.35 -13.17
N GLN A 116 23.07 2.28 -12.36
CA GLN A 116 21.88 1.47 -12.05
C GLN A 116 20.93 2.26 -11.15
N GLN A 117 21.45 2.86 -10.08
CA GLN A 117 20.71 3.74 -9.16
C GLN A 117 20.09 4.94 -9.88
N LYS A 118 20.81 5.53 -10.85
CA LYS A 118 20.30 6.65 -11.68
C LYS A 118 19.04 6.28 -12.46
N ARG A 119 18.88 5.02 -12.89
CA ARG A 119 17.65 4.57 -13.59
C ARG A 119 16.45 4.61 -12.65
N VAL A 120 16.64 4.14 -11.42
CA VAL A 120 15.61 4.15 -10.36
C VAL A 120 15.27 5.58 -9.97
N TYR A 121 16.29 6.40 -9.72
CA TYR A 121 16.14 7.83 -9.43
C TYR A 121 15.32 8.55 -10.49
N ASN A 122 15.63 8.35 -11.78
CA ASN A 122 14.92 9.02 -12.87
C ASN A 122 13.43 8.65 -12.92
N ILE A 123 13.07 7.39 -12.66
CA ILE A 123 11.67 6.96 -12.62
C ILE A 123 10.95 7.57 -11.42
N ILE A 124 11.58 7.58 -10.24
CA ILE A 124 11.01 8.20 -9.04
C ILE A 124 10.82 9.70 -9.26
N GLN A 125 11.82 10.39 -9.80
CA GLN A 125 11.72 11.81 -10.12
C GLN A 125 10.61 12.10 -11.13
N SER A 126 10.48 11.26 -12.17
CA SER A 126 9.48 11.45 -13.23
C SER A 126 8.05 11.18 -12.78
N TYR A 127 7.85 10.21 -11.86
CA TYR A 127 6.50 9.75 -11.48
C TYR A 127 6.05 10.29 -10.13
N ALA A 128 6.92 10.28 -9.13
CA ALA A 128 6.61 10.70 -7.77
C ALA A 128 6.96 12.18 -7.50
N GLU A 129 7.78 12.79 -8.36
CA GLU A 129 8.26 14.18 -8.20
C GLU A 129 8.95 14.41 -6.85
N THR A 130 9.71 13.42 -6.37
CA THR A 130 10.37 13.46 -5.05
C THR A 130 11.89 13.56 -5.22
N PRO A 131 12.53 14.58 -4.61
CA PRO A 131 13.95 14.83 -4.80
C PRO A 131 14.81 13.76 -4.11
N LEU A 132 16.05 13.60 -4.59
CA LEU A 132 17.07 12.87 -3.84
C LEU A 132 17.48 13.69 -2.62
N ARG A 133 17.37 13.12 -1.42
CA ARG A 133 17.85 13.73 -0.19
C ARG A 133 19.17 13.07 0.20
N THR A 134 20.21 13.86 0.43
CA THR A 134 21.56 13.38 0.81
C THR A 134 21.88 13.63 2.28
N GLU A 135 21.24 14.62 2.90
CA GLU A 135 21.47 15.04 4.29
C GLU A 135 20.50 14.35 5.25
N ASN A 136 20.54 13.01 5.30
CA ASN A 136 19.69 12.22 6.19
C ASN A 136 20.49 11.25 7.04
N GLN A 137 19.86 10.84 8.15
CA GLN A 137 20.26 9.71 8.96
C GLN A 137 19.04 8.80 9.10
N VAL A 138 19.24 7.51 8.82
CA VAL A 138 18.19 6.50 8.95
C VAL A 138 18.66 5.39 9.88
N ASN A 139 17.78 4.96 10.77
CA ASN A 139 18.02 3.79 11.62
C ASN A 139 16.96 2.73 11.32
N ILE A 140 17.42 1.49 11.14
CA ILE A 140 16.55 0.34 10.90
C ILE A 140 16.17 -0.30 12.24
N LEU A 141 14.88 -0.52 12.44
CA LEU A 141 14.29 -1.18 13.60
C LEU A 141 13.71 -2.53 13.15
N THR A 142 14.04 -3.60 13.85
CA THR A 142 13.80 -4.98 13.37
C THR A 142 12.60 -5.67 14.01
N ASN A 143 11.98 -5.09 15.03
CA ASN A 143 10.84 -5.69 15.71
C ASN A 143 10.15 -4.67 16.61
N GLY A 144 9.04 -5.08 17.21
CA GLY A 144 8.29 -4.25 18.16
C GLY A 144 9.08 -3.87 19.41
N TYR A 145 9.92 -4.76 19.92
CA TYR A 145 10.74 -4.53 21.10
C TYR A 145 11.75 -3.39 20.90
N GLU A 146 12.22 -3.17 19.68
CA GLU A 146 13.05 -2.04 19.31
C GLU A 146 12.22 -0.79 18.98
N ALA A 147 11.16 -0.97 18.18
CA ALA A 147 10.43 0.15 17.59
C ALA A 147 9.54 0.90 18.59
N PHE A 148 8.71 0.19 19.36
CA PHE A 148 7.72 0.85 20.22
C PHE A 148 8.33 1.66 21.37
N PRO A 149 9.40 1.19 22.06
CA PRO A 149 10.08 2.03 23.04
C PRO A 149 10.58 3.34 22.43
N LYS A 150 11.15 3.30 21.22
CA LYS A 150 11.63 4.50 20.52
C LYS A 150 10.51 5.42 20.06
N ILE A 151 9.44 4.87 19.51
CA ILE A 151 8.23 5.63 19.15
C ILE A 151 7.68 6.34 20.40
N MET A 152 7.44 5.61 21.49
CA MET A 152 6.87 6.18 22.71
C MET A 152 7.80 7.20 23.38
N GLU A 153 9.11 6.96 23.37
CA GLU A 153 10.13 7.91 23.85
C GLU A 153 10.02 9.23 23.08
N LYS A 154 9.98 9.16 21.75
CA LYS A 154 9.97 10.35 20.88
C LYS A 154 8.64 11.09 20.89
N LEU A 155 7.51 10.38 20.96
CA LEU A 155 6.21 11.01 21.14
C LEU A 155 6.13 11.83 22.44
N LYS A 156 6.73 11.34 23.54
CA LYS A 156 6.78 12.07 24.81
C LYS A 156 7.65 13.35 24.72
N GLN A 157 8.70 13.32 23.90
CA GLN A 157 9.63 14.43 23.69
C GLN A 157 9.08 15.56 22.81
N ALA A 158 7.97 15.34 22.09
CA ALA A 158 7.39 16.32 21.17
C ALA A 158 7.09 17.67 21.86
N LYS A 159 7.30 18.78 21.15
CA LYS A 159 7.18 20.15 21.67
C LYS A 159 6.17 21.00 20.91
N SER A 160 5.98 20.75 19.62
CA SER A 160 5.18 21.58 18.73
C SER A 160 4.02 20.81 18.12
N PHE A 161 4.29 19.69 17.44
CA PHE A 161 3.26 18.86 16.84
C PHE A 161 3.63 17.38 16.74
N ILE A 162 2.59 16.55 16.66
CA ILE A 162 2.65 15.13 16.34
C ILE A 162 1.63 14.88 15.24
N HIS A 163 2.08 14.48 14.06
CA HIS A 163 1.23 14.09 12.94
C HIS A 163 1.41 12.61 12.68
N MET A 164 0.31 11.85 12.73
CA MET A 164 0.35 10.39 12.70
C MET A 164 -0.71 9.85 11.74
N GLU A 165 -0.34 8.91 10.86
CA GLU A 165 -1.28 8.15 10.05
C GLU A 165 -0.98 6.65 10.10
N TYR A 166 -2.03 5.85 10.28
CA TYR A 166 -1.91 4.38 10.39
C TYR A 166 -3.07 3.65 9.70
N TYR A 167 -2.73 2.54 9.06
CA TYR A 167 -3.71 1.57 8.58
C TYR A 167 -4.48 0.91 9.74
N LEU A 168 -3.75 0.22 10.63
CA LEU A 168 -4.32 -0.46 11.78
C LEU A 168 -3.88 0.24 13.06
N PHE A 169 -4.87 0.64 13.85
CA PHE A 169 -4.73 1.16 15.19
C PHE A 169 -5.76 0.48 16.09
N ASN A 170 -5.33 -0.36 17.03
CA ASN A 170 -6.21 -1.10 17.91
C ASN A 170 -6.47 -0.37 19.24
N SER A 171 -7.57 -0.71 19.93
CA SER A 171 -7.78 -0.37 21.35
C SER A 171 -7.40 -1.53 22.26
N ASP A 172 -6.14 -1.95 22.13
CA ASP A 172 -5.40 -2.93 22.93
C ASP A 172 -4.33 -2.22 23.79
N GLU A 173 -3.47 -2.96 24.51
CA GLU A 173 -2.52 -2.36 25.46
C GLU A 173 -1.57 -1.38 24.77
N THR A 174 -1.06 -1.76 23.60
CA THR A 174 -0.19 -0.94 22.76
C THR A 174 -0.88 0.33 22.29
N GLY A 175 -2.12 0.22 21.81
CA GLY A 175 -2.91 1.37 21.42
C GLY A 175 -3.23 2.29 22.59
N GLU A 176 -3.58 1.74 23.76
CA GLU A 176 -3.90 2.51 24.97
C GLU A 176 -2.70 3.32 25.49
N ASP A 177 -1.49 2.75 25.46
CA ASP A 177 -0.26 3.45 25.80
C ASP A 177 0.00 4.65 24.87
N ILE A 178 -0.10 4.44 23.56
CA ILE A 178 0.11 5.51 22.57
C ILE A 178 -0.97 6.58 22.70
N MET A 179 -2.25 6.20 22.76
CA MET A 179 -3.36 7.15 22.95
C MET A 179 -3.16 7.99 24.21
N THR A 180 -2.67 7.39 25.30
CA THR A 180 -2.39 8.11 26.56
C THR A 180 -1.31 9.17 26.36
N ILE A 181 -0.22 8.85 25.66
CA ILE A 181 0.84 9.81 25.33
C ILE A 181 0.26 10.95 24.48
N LEU A 182 -0.44 10.62 23.39
CA LEU A 182 -1.05 11.61 22.49
C LEU A 182 -2.00 12.57 23.23
N MET A 183 -2.86 12.04 24.11
CA MET A 183 -3.77 12.84 24.92
C MET A 183 -3.04 13.76 25.91
N ASN A 184 -1.94 13.29 26.51
CA ASN A 184 -1.14 14.10 27.43
C ASN A 184 -0.42 15.24 26.68
N LYS A 185 0.18 14.94 25.53
CA LYS A 185 0.81 15.97 24.67
C LYS A 185 -0.18 17.02 24.19
N ALA A 186 -1.39 16.61 23.80
CA ALA A 186 -2.45 17.55 23.42
C ALA A 186 -2.83 18.50 24.58
N LYS A 187 -2.92 17.98 25.82
CA LYS A 187 -3.18 18.80 27.02
C LYS A 187 -2.03 19.74 27.37
N GLU A 188 -0.79 19.37 27.04
CA GLU A 188 0.39 20.22 27.17
C GLU A 188 0.47 21.31 26.08
N GLY A 189 -0.46 21.31 25.12
CA GLY A 189 -0.55 22.30 24.05
C GLY A 189 0.10 21.89 22.72
N VAL A 190 0.67 20.68 22.63
CA VAL A 190 1.21 20.12 21.38
C VAL A 190 0.06 19.86 20.40
N LYS A 191 0.23 20.22 19.13
CA LYS A 191 -0.77 19.94 18.08
C LYS A 191 -0.70 18.48 17.67
N VAL A 192 -1.69 17.68 18.09
CA VAL A 192 -1.73 16.25 17.80
C VAL A 192 -2.81 15.92 16.79
N ARG A 193 -2.41 15.37 15.64
CA ARG A 193 -3.28 14.99 14.53
C ARG A 193 -3.12 13.51 14.20
N LEU A 194 -4.22 12.77 14.19
CA LEU A 194 -4.26 11.33 13.93
C LEU A 194 -5.23 11.00 12.79
N LEU A 195 -4.71 10.37 11.75
CA LEU A 195 -5.48 9.68 10.72
C LEU A 195 -5.42 8.17 10.95
N TYR A 196 -6.57 7.51 10.86
CA TYR A 196 -6.62 6.04 10.90
C TYR A 196 -7.51 5.50 9.78
N ASP A 197 -7.13 4.37 9.18
CA ASP A 197 -7.96 3.72 8.17
C ASP A 197 -9.17 3.00 8.78
N SER A 198 -10.35 3.24 8.20
CA SER A 198 -11.63 2.68 8.66
C SER A 198 -11.67 1.14 8.66
N ALA A 199 -11.06 0.48 7.68
CA ALA A 199 -11.06 -0.98 7.54
C ALA A 199 -9.93 -1.65 8.31
N GLY A 200 -8.74 -1.05 8.32
CA GLY A 200 -7.63 -1.55 9.12
C GLY A 200 -7.88 -1.44 10.62
N SER A 201 -8.59 -0.39 11.06
CA SER A 201 -8.79 -0.07 12.47
C SER A 201 -10.19 -0.42 13.02
N ILE A 202 -10.80 -1.51 12.56
CA ILE A 202 -12.13 -1.96 13.04
C ILE A 202 -12.14 -2.23 14.55
N LYS A 203 -10.98 -2.59 15.14
CA LYS A 203 -10.81 -2.81 16.58
C LYS A 203 -10.60 -1.50 17.37
N LEU A 204 -10.52 -0.34 16.72
CA LEU A 204 -10.47 0.98 17.38
C LEU A 204 -11.87 1.34 17.91
N LYS A 205 -12.01 1.40 19.23
CA LYS A 205 -13.31 1.64 19.86
C LYS A 205 -13.68 3.12 19.76
N LYS A 206 -14.92 3.41 19.37
CA LYS A 206 -15.49 4.78 19.33
C LYS A 206 -15.34 5.56 20.63
N ARG A 207 -15.39 4.87 21.78
CA ARG A 207 -15.20 5.48 23.10
C ARG A 207 -13.80 6.07 23.27
N ASP A 208 -12.78 5.44 22.71
CA ASP A 208 -11.39 5.84 22.87
C ASP A 208 -11.06 6.97 21.89
N ILE A 209 -11.63 6.96 20.68
CA ILE A 209 -11.66 8.13 19.79
C ILE A 209 -12.30 9.35 20.47
N LYS A 210 -13.43 9.16 21.17
CA LYS A 210 -14.10 10.24 21.90
C LYS A 210 -13.20 10.82 23.01
N LYS A 211 -12.50 9.97 23.77
CA LYS A 211 -11.54 10.41 24.80
C LYS A 211 -10.41 11.23 24.19
N MET A 212 -9.82 10.77 23.09
CA MET A 212 -8.76 11.49 22.38
C MET A 212 -9.22 12.89 21.95
N ARG A 213 -10.39 12.99 21.30
CA ARG A 213 -10.96 14.28 20.90
C ARG A 213 -11.24 15.21 22.08
N GLN A 214 -11.74 14.68 23.18
CA GLN A 214 -11.97 15.46 24.41
C GLN A 214 -10.68 15.97 25.06
N ALA A 215 -9.56 15.26 24.87
CA ALA A 215 -8.24 15.69 25.33
C ALA A 215 -7.56 16.69 24.38
N GLY A 216 -8.17 17.02 23.23
CA GLY A 216 -7.63 17.97 22.25
C GLY A 216 -6.89 17.33 21.07
N VAL A 217 -6.92 16.00 20.93
CA VAL A 217 -6.37 15.33 19.74
C VAL A 217 -7.34 15.47 18.56
N GLU A 218 -6.84 15.94 17.43
CA GLU A 218 -7.61 16.00 16.18
C GLU A 218 -7.57 14.62 15.51
N VAL A 219 -8.69 13.90 15.52
CA VAL A 219 -8.77 12.52 15.02
C VAL A 219 -9.75 12.42 13.86
N HIS A 220 -9.26 11.95 12.72
CA HIS A 220 -10.05 11.76 11.49
C HIS A 220 -9.96 10.33 10.96
N GLU A 221 -11.09 9.85 10.41
CA GLU A 221 -11.22 8.51 9.82
C GLU A 221 -10.96 8.59 8.31
N PHE A 222 -9.99 7.82 7.82
CA PHE A 222 -9.66 7.75 6.41
C PHE A 222 -10.67 6.87 5.65
N LEU A 223 -11.44 7.51 4.76
CA LEU A 223 -12.46 6.90 3.89
C LEU A 223 -13.37 5.90 4.62
N PRO A 224 -14.38 6.36 5.40
CA PRO A 224 -15.25 5.47 6.17
C PRO A 224 -15.95 4.41 5.31
N ILE A 225 -15.97 3.14 5.77
CA ILE A 225 -16.54 2.00 5.02
C ILE A 225 -18.02 2.20 4.71
N ALA A 226 -18.79 2.71 5.68
CA ALA A 226 -20.24 2.88 5.55
C ALA A 226 -20.60 3.84 4.40
N SER A 227 -19.86 4.95 4.25
CA SER A 227 -19.98 5.84 3.08
C SER A 227 -19.38 5.22 1.81
N GLY A 228 -18.38 4.35 1.96
CA GLY A 228 -17.66 3.68 0.89
C GLY A 228 -18.50 2.71 0.05
N LEU A 229 -19.63 2.21 0.56
CA LEU A 229 -20.53 1.33 -0.22
C LEU A 229 -21.17 2.06 -1.41
N LEU A 230 -21.46 3.35 -1.25
CA LEU A 230 -22.08 4.19 -2.28
C LEU A 230 -21.03 4.81 -3.20
N THR A 231 -19.84 5.09 -2.67
CA THR A 231 -18.76 5.77 -3.40
C THR A 231 -17.69 4.83 -3.93
N GLN A 232 -17.73 3.52 -3.66
CA GLN A 232 -16.72 2.51 -3.99
C GLN A 232 -15.34 2.73 -3.34
N THR A 233 -15.22 3.73 -2.46
CA THR A 233 -13.95 4.05 -1.79
C THR A 233 -13.54 3.01 -0.75
N PHE A 234 -14.37 2.01 -0.47
CA PHE A 234 -14.01 0.86 0.38
C PHE A 234 -12.78 0.12 -0.16
N ASN A 235 -12.59 0.09 -1.47
CA ASN A 235 -11.44 -0.55 -2.11
C ASN A 235 -10.12 0.22 -1.92
N PHE A 236 -10.17 1.53 -1.68
CA PHE A 236 -8.97 2.33 -1.43
C PHE A 236 -8.75 2.46 0.06
N ARG A 237 -7.63 1.96 0.57
CA ARG A 237 -7.29 1.99 1.98
C ARG A 237 -5.98 2.73 2.18
N ASN A 238 -5.89 3.51 3.26
CA ASN A 238 -4.63 4.10 3.65
C ASN A 238 -3.80 3.03 4.34
N HIS A 239 -2.80 2.50 3.64
CA HIS A 239 -1.90 1.48 4.17
C HIS A 239 -0.59 2.10 4.69
N ARG A 240 -0.50 3.44 4.73
CA ARG A 240 0.66 4.18 5.23
C ARG A 240 0.73 4.12 6.76
N LYS A 241 1.96 4.19 7.25
CA LYS A 241 2.33 4.15 8.67
C LYS A 241 3.40 5.20 8.85
N ILE A 242 2.98 6.44 9.07
CA ILE A 242 3.87 7.60 9.20
C ILE A 242 3.64 8.26 10.56
N ILE A 243 4.73 8.60 11.23
CA ILE A 243 4.73 9.53 12.36
C ILE A 243 5.69 10.65 12.00
N VAL A 244 5.28 11.91 12.13
CA VAL A 244 6.16 13.08 12.06
C VAL A 244 6.05 13.85 13.37
N ILE A 245 7.20 14.14 13.97
CA ILE A 245 7.32 14.82 15.26
C ILE A 245 8.19 16.05 15.06
N ASP A 246 7.61 17.23 15.24
CA ASP A 246 8.27 18.55 15.23
C ASP A 246 9.15 18.86 14.00
N ASN A 247 9.04 18.12 12.90
CA ASN A 247 9.99 18.11 11.78
C ASN A 247 11.46 17.80 12.20
N ASP A 248 11.63 17.13 13.33
CA ASP A 248 12.92 16.66 13.86
C ASP A 248 13.11 15.16 13.61
N MET A 249 12.01 14.40 13.66
CA MET A 249 12.04 12.96 13.48
C MET A 249 10.77 12.46 12.79
N ALA A 250 10.95 11.49 11.90
CA ALA A 250 9.85 10.73 11.34
C ALA A 250 10.06 9.22 11.50
N PHE A 251 8.94 8.49 11.49
CA PHE A 251 8.91 7.03 11.48
C PHE A 251 8.14 6.54 10.26
N VAL A 252 8.64 5.51 9.58
CA VAL A 252 7.96 4.88 8.44
C VAL A 252 8.33 3.41 8.32
N GLY A 253 7.41 2.54 7.89
CA GLY A 253 7.69 1.12 7.66
C GLY A 253 6.47 0.22 7.79
N GLY A 254 6.66 -1.05 8.14
CA GLY A 254 5.60 -2.07 8.10
C GLY A 254 4.71 -2.19 9.33
N MET A 255 5.19 -1.72 10.50
CA MET A 255 4.54 -1.96 11.80
C MET A 255 3.29 -1.11 12.03
N ASN A 256 2.17 -1.75 12.37
CA ASN A 256 0.93 -1.08 12.80
C ASN A 256 0.91 -0.86 14.33
N ILE A 257 -0.13 -0.20 14.83
CA ILE A 257 -0.36 -0.07 16.28
C ILE A 257 -1.26 -1.20 16.78
N GLY A 258 -0.63 -2.24 17.33
CA GLY A 258 -1.31 -3.36 18.00
C GLY A 258 -0.34 -4.25 18.79
N ASP A 259 -0.87 -5.05 19.69
CA ASP A 259 -0.12 -5.90 20.63
C ASP A 259 0.77 -6.94 19.94
N GLU A 260 0.32 -7.46 18.78
CA GLU A 260 1.12 -8.34 17.94
C GLU A 260 2.37 -7.65 17.41
N TYR A 261 2.26 -6.39 16.96
CA TYR A 261 3.39 -5.64 16.43
C TYR A 261 4.38 -5.24 17.52
N ARG A 262 3.91 -5.00 18.75
CA ARG A 262 4.76 -4.70 19.91
C ARG A 262 5.50 -5.92 20.45
N GLY A 263 5.06 -7.13 20.10
CA GLY A 263 5.61 -8.39 20.63
C GLY A 263 5.05 -8.78 22.00
N ILE A 264 3.86 -8.30 22.37
CA ILE A 264 3.20 -8.67 23.63
C ILE A 264 1.96 -9.57 23.42
N SER A 265 1.62 -9.86 22.17
CA SER A 265 0.59 -10.86 21.83
C SER A 265 1.04 -12.28 22.19
N GLN A 266 0.10 -13.10 22.66
CA GLN A 266 0.33 -14.52 22.94
C GLN A 266 0.44 -15.37 21.67
N ASP A 267 -0.25 -14.97 20.60
CA ASP A 267 -0.30 -15.75 19.36
C ASP A 267 0.96 -15.58 18.50
N HIS A 268 1.54 -14.37 18.52
CA HIS A 268 2.71 -13.98 17.75
C HIS A 268 3.68 -13.11 18.58
N PRO A 269 4.38 -13.69 19.56
CA PRO A 269 5.28 -12.95 20.45
C PRO A 269 6.57 -12.47 19.75
N ASP A 270 6.95 -13.07 18.61
CA ASP A 270 8.15 -12.76 17.85
C ASP A 270 7.80 -12.12 16.49
N TRP A 271 6.74 -11.31 16.43
CA TRP A 271 6.30 -10.64 15.20
C TRP A 271 7.45 -9.85 14.56
N ARG A 272 7.86 -10.32 13.37
CA ARG A 272 9.07 -9.85 12.71
C ARG A 272 8.68 -8.90 11.58
N ASP A 273 8.89 -7.60 11.79
CA ASP A 273 8.62 -6.54 10.80
C ASP A 273 9.77 -5.52 10.78
N THR A 274 9.80 -4.63 9.80
CA THR A 274 10.83 -3.59 9.68
C THR A 274 10.19 -2.21 9.76
N HIS A 275 10.76 -1.36 10.61
CA HIS A 275 10.40 0.05 10.72
C HIS A 275 11.66 0.90 10.62
N THR A 276 11.53 2.17 10.30
CA THR A 276 12.67 3.09 10.19
C THR A 276 12.43 4.36 10.97
N ILE A 277 13.51 4.87 11.56
CA ILE A 277 13.58 6.24 12.08
C ILE A 277 14.31 7.06 11.03
N VAL A 278 13.78 8.23 10.68
CA VAL A 278 14.32 9.14 9.68
C VAL A 278 14.54 10.50 10.33
N GLN A 279 15.76 11.03 10.19
CA GLN A 279 16.14 12.40 10.51
C GLN A 279 16.73 13.08 9.29
N GLY A 280 16.53 14.39 9.15
CA GLY A 280 16.98 15.17 8.00
C GLY A 280 15.90 15.39 6.94
N MET A 281 16.32 15.93 5.79
CA MET A 281 15.44 16.57 4.81
C MET A 281 14.32 15.68 4.26
N ALA A 282 14.49 14.35 4.27
CA ALA A 282 13.45 13.38 3.89
C ALA A 282 12.15 13.48 4.71
N ILE A 283 12.20 14.09 5.90
CA ILE A 283 11.01 14.36 6.72
C ILE A 283 10.02 15.24 5.96
N LYS A 284 10.49 16.17 5.11
CA LYS A 284 9.63 17.03 4.30
C LYS A 284 8.69 16.22 3.41
N GLU A 285 9.21 15.20 2.73
CA GLU A 285 8.40 14.35 1.86
C GLU A 285 7.40 13.50 2.66
N LEU A 286 7.83 12.93 3.79
CA LEU A 286 6.96 12.14 4.67
C LEU A 286 5.83 13.00 5.27
N HIS A 287 6.17 14.23 5.67
CA HIS A 287 5.20 15.18 6.20
C HIS A 287 4.23 15.67 5.14
N LEU A 288 4.71 15.97 3.92
CA LEU A 288 3.86 16.32 2.78
C LEU A 288 2.84 15.23 2.47
N ILE A 289 3.23 13.95 2.54
CA ILE A 289 2.30 12.83 2.36
C ILE A 289 1.16 12.90 3.38
N PHE A 290 1.48 13.05 4.67
CA PHE A 290 0.49 13.23 5.72
C PHE A 290 -0.39 14.46 5.49
N LEU A 291 0.19 15.61 5.16
CA LEU A 291 -0.55 16.88 4.98
C LEU A 291 -1.54 16.81 3.83
N VAL A 292 -1.18 16.13 2.74
CA VAL A 292 -2.09 15.91 1.60
C VAL A 292 -3.24 14.98 1.98
N ASP A 293 -2.96 13.90 2.70
CA ASP A 293 -3.99 12.98 3.18
C ASP A 293 -4.91 13.65 4.20
N TRP A 294 -4.35 14.47 5.10
CA TRP A 294 -5.10 15.32 6.02
C TRP A 294 -5.99 16.29 5.26
N TRP A 295 -5.45 17.00 4.28
CA TRP A 295 -6.23 17.93 3.48
C TRP A 295 -7.34 17.20 2.73
N TYR A 296 -7.11 15.98 2.26
CA TYR A 296 -8.15 15.19 1.61
C TYR A 296 -9.30 14.85 2.56
N ILE A 297 -8.99 14.39 3.78
CA ILE A 297 -9.97 13.85 4.73
C ILE A 297 -10.61 14.92 5.61
N ALA A 298 -9.81 15.81 6.20
CA ALA A 298 -10.26 16.89 7.08
C ALA A 298 -10.74 18.12 6.31
N ASN A 299 -10.46 18.20 5.00
CA ASN A 299 -10.75 19.36 4.15
C ASN A 299 -10.10 20.67 4.65
N GLU A 300 -8.94 20.55 5.28
CA GLU A 300 -8.13 21.63 5.83
C GLU A 300 -6.76 21.65 5.13
N ASN A 301 -6.41 22.75 4.47
CA ASN A 301 -5.09 22.87 3.84
C ASN A 301 -4.06 23.36 4.85
N LEU A 302 -3.18 22.45 5.29
CA LEU A 302 -2.07 22.75 6.19
C LEU A 302 -0.71 22.79 5.46
N VAL A 303 -0.69 22.60 4.13
CA VAL A 303 0.56 22.53 3.35
C VAL A 303 1.32 23.85 3.45
N ASP A 304 0.62 24.98 3.31
CA ASP A 304 1.25 26.30 3.36
C ASP A 304 1.85 26.62 4.74
N GLU A 305 1.21 26.14 5.81
CA GLU A 305 1.69 26.30 7.20
C GLU A 305 3.00 25.55 7.41
N TYR A 306 3.07 24.27 7.03
CA TYR A 306 4.20 23.40 7.37
C TYR A 306 5.30 23.32 6.31
N SER A 307 5.04 23.76 5.07
CA SER A 307 6.04 23.71 3.97
C SER A 307 7.34 24.47 4.30
N ASN A 308 7.22 25.57 5.05
CA ASN A 308 8.35 26.40 5.48
C ASN A 308 8.92 26.03 6.85
N HIS A 309 8.39 25.02 7.54
CA HIS A 309 8.96 24.62 8.83
C HIS A 309 10.38 24.08 8.64
N PRO A 310 11.37 24.58 9.40
CA PRO A 310 12.74 24.08 9.29
C PRO A 310 12.79 22.61 9.70
N VAL A 311 13.64 21.86 9.00
CA VAL A 311 14.02 20.50 9.36
C VAL A 311 15.41 20.55 9.96
N ASN A 312 15.60 19.91 11.11
CA ASN A 312 16.93 19.79 11.68
C ASN A 312 17.73 18.76 10.89
N ASN A 313 18.91 19.16 10.43
CA ASN A 313 19.86 18.22 9.86
C ASN A 313 20.45 17.35 10.98
N PRO A 314 20.67 16.05 10.73
CA PRO A 314 21.37 15.20 11.66
C PRO A 314 22.82 15.68 11.83
N ASP A 315 23.43 15.41 12.98
CA ASP A 315 24.82 15.77 13.26
C ASP A 315 25.79 15.07 12.28
N GLU A 316 25.48 13.83 11.90
CA GLU A 316 26.29 13.01 10.99
C GLU A 316 25.41 12.41 9.87
N PRO A 317 25.05 13.20 8.83
CA PRO A 317 24.29 12.71 7.70
C PRO A 317 25.09 11.63 6.95
N ASN A 318 24.47 10.49 6.70
CA ASN A 318 25.12 9.32 6.12
C ASN A 318 24.25 8.51 5.15
N THR A 319 23.05 9.02 4.83
CA THR A 319 22.05 8.27 4.06
C THR A 319 21.48 9.11 2.93
N MET A 320 21.62 8.58 1.71
CA MET A 320 20.93 9.09 0.53
C MET A 320 19.62 8.32 0.32
N LEU A 321 18.51 9.03 0.12
CA LEU A 321 17.24 8.37 -0.08
C LEU A 321 16.24 9.19 -0.92
N GLN A 322 15.24 8.49 -1.47
CA GLN A 322 14.02 9.08 -2.01
C GLN A 322 12.79 8.47 -1.35
N VAL A 323 11.79 9.30 -1.06
CA VAL A 323 10.50 8.84 -0.55
C VAL A 323 9.56 8.59 -1.74
N VAL A 324 8.98 7.41 -1.82
CA VAL A 324 8.08 7.00 -2.90
C VAL A 324 6.67 6.80 -2.35
N PRO A 325 5.79 7.80 -2.48
CA PRO A 325 4.37 7.63 -2.22
C PRO A 325 3.69 6.96 -3.41
N SER A 326 2.82 5.98 -3.13
CA SER A 326 1.88 5.46 -4.13
C SER A 326 0.45 5.53 -3.64
N GLY A 327 -0.49 5.45 -4.58
CA GLY A 327 -1.91 5.47 -4.31
C GLY A 327 -2.72 5.37 -5.59
N PRO A 328 -4.04 5.11 -5.48
CA PRO A 328 -4.94 5.08 -6.64
C PRO A 328 -4.99 6.44 -7.36
N HIS A 329 -4.49 7.49 -6.71
CA HIS A 329 -4.39 8.84 -7.27
C HIS A 329 -3.33 8.99 -8.34
N ASN A 330 -2.40 8.05 -8.52
CA ASN A 330 -1.36 8.23 -9.52
C ASN A 330 -1.86 7.86 -10.92
N GLU A 331 -1.53 8.67 -11.92
CA GLU A 331 -1.78 8.30 -13.32
C GLU A 331 -1.01 7.00 -13.69
N HIS A 332 0.19 6.87 -13.13
CA HIS A 332 1.06 5.69 -13.24
C HIS A 332 1.03 4.86 -11.97
N GLN A 333 1.27 3.55 -12.08
CA GLN A 333 1.34 2.67 -10.90
C GLN A 333 2.75 2.74 -10.33
N ILE A 334 3.06 3.87 -9.70
CA ILE A 334 4.42 4.28 -9.31
C ILE A 334 5.18 3.16 -8.60
N MET A 335 4.60 2.55 -7.55
CA MET A 335 5.32 1.52 -6.78
C MET A 335 5.63 0.28 -7.61
N ARG A 336 4.69 -0.18 -8.45
CA ARG A 336 4.91 -1.30 -9.38
C ARG A 336 6.05 -0.98 -10.34
N ASP A 337 6.06 0.22 -10.90
CA ASP A 337 7.03 0.62 -11.94
C ASP A 337 8.42 0.87 -11.34
N VAL A 338 8.49 1.44 -10.13
CA VAL A 338 9.73 1.55 -9.35
C VAL A 338 10.29 0.17 -9.02
N TYR A 339 9.47 -0.76 -8.52
CA TYR A 339 9.91 -2.13 -8.22
C TYR A 339 10.33 -2.89 -9.48
N THR A 340 9.60 -2.72 -10.58
CA THR A 340 9.98 -3.29 -11.89
C THR A 340 11.32 -2.73 -12.35
N THR A 341 11.57 -1.43 -12.15
CA THR A 341 12.83 -0.78 -12.50
C THR A 341 13.99 -1.28 -11.63
N LEU A 342 13.77 -1.41 -10.32
CA LEU A 342 14.74 -1.99 -9.37
C LEU A 342 15.17 -3.39 -9.81
N VAL A 343 14.21 -4.29 -10.05
CA VAL A 343 14.49 -5.66 -10.49
C VAL A 343 15.22 -5.68 -11.84
N ASN A 344 14.80 -4.85 -12.80
CA ASN A 344 15.45 -4.79 -14.12
C ASN A 344 16.85 -4.16 -14.06
N SER A 345 17.12 -3.29 -13.09
CA SER A 345 18.43 -2.66 -12.88
C SER A 345 19.46 -3.59 -12.20
N ALA A 346 19.01 -4.69 -11.60
CA ALA A 346 19.88 -5.63 -10.90
C ALA A 346 20.89 -6.29 -11.84
N GLU A 347 22.13 -6.42 -11.38
CA GLU A 347 23.24 -7.07 -12.08
C GLU A 347 23.70 -8.37 -11.41
N HIS A 348 23.51 -8.49 -10.09
CA HIS A 348 24.04 -9.61 -9.29
C HIS A 348 22.96 -10.29 -8.46
N SER A 349 22.12 -9.54 -7.73
CA SER A 349 21.10 -10.13 -6.88
C SER A 349 19.86 -9.28 -6.66
N VAL A 350 18.73 -9.96 -6.46
CA VAL A 350 17.46 -9.40 -6.01
C VAL A 350 17.01 -10.18 -4.78
N LYS A 351 16.89 -9.51 -3.63
CA LYS A 351 16.45 -10.12 -2.38
C LYS A 351 15.14 -9.47 -1.95
N ILE A 352 14.08 -10.25 -1.79
CA ILE A 352 12.74 -9.76 -1.44
C ILE A 352 12.29 -10.44 -0.14
N ALA A 353 11.74 -9.68 0.80
CA ALA A 353 10.94 -10.21 1.90
C ALA A 353 9.58 -9.51 1.97
N THR A 354 8.51 -10.30 1.96
CA THR A 354 7.12 -9.82 1.93
C THR A 354 6.18 -10.82 2.64
N PRO A 355 5.15 -10.39 3.40
CA PRO A 355 4.16 -11.30 3.97
C PRO A 355 3.30 -11.97 2.91
N TYR A 356 3.01 -11.23 1.83
CA TYR A 356 2.15 -11.65 0.73
C TYR A 356 2.90 -11.45 -0.58
N PHE A 357 2.93 -12.51 -1.38
CA PHE A 357 3.55 -12.47 -2.70
C PHE A 357 2.50 -12.85 -3.74
N VAL A 358 1.74 -11.87 -4.20
CA VAL A 358 0.73 -12.02 -5.25
C VAL A 358 1.09 -11.03 -6.37
N PRO A 359 2.21 -11.25 -7.08
CA PRO A 359 2.82 -10.22 -7.91
C PRO A 359 1.93 -9.84 -9.08
N SER A 360 2.05 -8.60 -9.54
CA SER A 360 1.51 -8.21 -10.84
C SER A 360 2.25 -8.95 -11.97
N ARG A 361 1.66 -8.98 -13.16
CA ARG A 361 2.27 -9.62 -14.33
C ARG A 361 3.62 -9.02 -14.68
N GLU A 362 3.76 -7.71 -14.50
CA GLU A 362 4.98 -6.94 -14.75
C GLU A 362 6.10 -7.37 -13.81
N ILE A 363 5.81 -7.43 -12.50
CA ILE A 363 6.78 -7.88 -11.48
C ILE A 363 7.18 -9.33 -11.70
N HIS A 364 6.22 -10.23 -11.92
CA HIS A 364 6.50 -11.63 -12.20
C HIS A 364 7.41 -11.79 -13.44
N THR A 365 7.11 -11.02 -14.50
CA THR A 365 7.91 -11.02 -15.73
C THR A 365 9.32 -10.47 -15.49
N ALA A 366 9.46 -9.40 -14.72
CA ALA A 366 10.75 -8.80 -14.39
C ALA A 366 11.63 -9.77 -13.59
N LEU A 367 11.07 -10.45 -12.58
CA LEU A 367 11.79 -11.43 -11.77
C LEU A 367 12.26 -12.61 -12.60
N ARG A 368 11.40 -13.15 -13.47
CA ARG A 368 11.78 -14.19 -14.42
C ARG A 368 12.93 -13.72 -15.33
N ILE A 369 12.82 -12.54 -15.92
CA ILE A 369 13.87 -12.01 -16.82
C ILE A 369 15.18 -11.81 -16.07
N ALA A 370 15.15 -11.31 -14.83
CA ALA A 370 16.34 -11.18 -13.99
C ALA A 370 16.99 -12.55 -13.72
N ALA A 371 16.21 -13.55 -13.31
CA ALA A 371 16.72 -14.89 -13.08
C ALA A 371 17.33 -15.51 -14.36
N GLN A 372 16.67 -15.36 -15.51
CA GLN A 372 17.17 -15.85 -16.81
C GLN A 372 18.41 -15.10 -17.30
N ARG A 373 18.65 -13.86 -16.84
CA ARG A 373 19.90 -13.13 -17.08
C ARG A 373 21.06 -13.61 -16.19
N GLY A 374 20.81 -14.53 -15.25
CA GLY A 374 21.80 -15.01 -14.29
C GLY A 374 21.88 -14.20 -13.00
N VAL A 375 20.93 -13.29 -12.74
CA VAL A 375 20.82 -12.56 -11.47
C VAL A 375 20.27 -13.50 -10.40
N GLU A 376 20.88 -13.54 -9.22
CA GLU A 376 20.38 -14.37 -8.11
C GLU A 376 19.13 -13.73 -7.50
N VAL A 377 17.96 -14.34 -7.73
CA VAL A 377 16.70 -13.88 -7.15
C VAL A 377 16.33 -14.75 -5.95
N THR A 378 16.17 -14.13 -4.78
CA THR A 378 15.77 -14.80 -3.54
C THR A 378 14.54 -14.13 -2.92
N LEU A 379 13.52 -14.94 -2.66
CA LEU A 379 12.24 -14.55 -2.09
C LEU A 379 12.06 -15.19 -0.72
N LEU A 380 11.84 -14.36 0.29
CA LEU A 380 11.58 -14.75 1.67
C LEU A 380 10.12 -14.43 2.02
N ILE A 381 9.34 -15.44 2.41
CA ILE A 381 7.91 -15.34 2.71
C ILE A 381 7.66 -16.04 4.06
N PRO A 382 6.68 -15.60 4.87
CA PRO A 382 6.35 -16.32 6.10
C PRO A 382 5.77 -17.71 5.81
N LYS A 383 6.12 -18.69 6.64
CA LYS A 383 5.53 -20.05 6.58
C LYS A 383 4.06 -20.07 7.00
N ILE A 384 3.66 -19.13 7.84
CA ILE A 384 2.28 -18.94 8.32
C ILE A 384 1.74 -17.60 7.81
N SER A 385 0.42 -17.43 7.84
CA SER A 385 -0.18 -16.16 7.41
C SER A 385 -1.48 -15.91 8.17
N ASP A 386 -1.74 -14.64 8.41
CA ASP A 386 -3.00 -14.08 8.91
C ASP A 386 -4.09 -13.95 7.83
N SER A 387 -3.76 -14.20 6.55
CA SER A 387 -4.70 -14.13 5.42
C SER A 387 -4.70 -15.43 4.61
N TRP A 388 -5.77 -16.22 4.78
CA TRP A 388 -5.96 -17.48 4.04
C TRP A 388 -5.88 -17.29 2.53
N LEU A 389 -6.54 -16.25 2.01
CA LEU A 389 -6.65 -16.03 0.57
C LEU A 389 -5.31 -15.58 -0.02
N ALA A 390 -4.60 -14.66 0.65
CA ALA A 390 -3.28 -14.21 0.22
C ALA A 390 -2.25 -15.35 0.29
N TYR A 391 -2.30 -16.17 1.35
CA TYR A 391 -1.41 -17.32 1.51
C TYR A 391 -1.51 -18.29 0.33
N TYR A 392 -2.71 -18.79 0.03
CA TYR A 392 -2.89 -19.78 -1.03
C TYR A 392 -2.72 -19.18 -2.42
N ALA A 393 -3.11 -17.91 -2.62
CA ALA A 393 -2.88 -17.22 -3.90
C ALA A 393 -1.38 -17.08 -4.17
N GLY A 394 -0.58 -16.66 -3.18
CA GLY A 394 0.86 -16.52 -3.37
C GLY A 394 1.59 -17.83 -3.60
N HIS A 395 1.24 -18.87 -2.86
CA HIS A 395 1.80 -20.22 -3.06
C HIS A 395 1.47 -20.80 -4.45
N SER A 396 0.40 -20.33 -5.10
CA SER A 396 0.07 -20.74 -6.47
C SER A 396 1.13 -20.34 -7.51
N TYR A 397 1.96 -19.32 -7.23
CA TYR A 397 3.03 -18.86 -8.12
C TYR A 397 4.35 -19.61 -7.94
N PHE A 398 4.52 -20.35 -6.83
CA PHE A 398 5.79 -21.02 -6.51
C PHE A 398 6.29 -21.97 -7.61
N PRO A 399 5.46 -22.78 -8.30
CA PRO A 399 5.96 -23.66 -9.36
C PRO A 399 6.64 -22.88 -10.48
N GLU A 400 6.01 -21.81 -10.98
CA GLU A 400 6.52 -20.96 -12.05
C GLU A 400 7.86 -20.32 -11.63
N LEU A 401 7.91 -19.74 -10.42
CA LEU A 401 9.12 -19.10 -9.90
C LEU A 401 10.29 -20.10 -9.71
N LEU A 402 10.01 -21.30 -9.17
CA LEU A 402 11.03 -22.33 -8.97
C LEU A 402 11.55 -22.86 -10.31
N GLU A 403 10.69 -23.00 -11.33
CA GLU A 403 11.09 -23.35 -12.71
C GLU A 403 11.98 -22.27 -13.33
N ASP A 404 11.69 -20.99 -13.04
CA ASP A 404 12.47 -19.85 -13.49
C ASP A 404 13.82 -19.70 -12.75
N GLY A 405 14.13 -20.58 -11.78
CA GLY A 405 15.38 -20.58 -11.03
C GLY A 405 15.40 -19.63 -9.82
N ILE A 406 14.24 -19.11 -9.42
CA ILE A 406 14.11 -18.20 -8.27
C ILE A 406 14.13 -19.00 -6.96
N ASN A 407 14.97 -18.59 -6.02
CA ASN A 407 15.06 -19.21 -4.71
C ASN A 407 13.90 -18.74 -3.82
N ILE A 408 13.16 -19.67 -3.21
CA ILE A 408 12.09 -19.34 -2.26
C ILE A 408 12.44 -19.92 -0.89
N TYR A 409 12.33 -19.10 0.14
CA TYR A 409 12.52 -19.45 1.55
C TYR A 409 11.26 -19.15 2.34
N LEU A 410 10.87 -20.09 3.20
CA LEU A 410 9.78 -19.93 4.15
C LEU A 410 10.35 -19.65 5.54
N TYR A 411 10.06 -18.47 6.09
CA TYR A 411 10.45 -18.07 7.44
C TYR A 411 9.69 -18.88 8.49
N GLU A 412 10.40 -19.55 9.41
CA GLU A 412 9.81 -20.55 10.32
C GLU A 412 9.69 -20.10 11.78
N LYS A 413 10.41 -19.05 12.21
CA LYS A 413 10.46 -18.64 13.63
C LYS A 413 9.10 -18.19 14.17
N ASP A 414 8.45 -17.25 13.48
CA ASP A 414 7.10 -16.75 13.78
C ASP A 414 6.52 -16.08 12.51
N PHE A 415 5.59 -15.14 12.62
CA PHE A 415 5.08 -14.39 11.48
C PHE A 415 6.03 -13.25 11.06
N MET A 416 6.43 -13.28 9.79
CA MET A 416 7.22 -12.23 9.15
C MET A 416 6.32 -11.35 8.28
N HIS A 417 6.41 -10.05 8.51
CA HIS A 417 5.58 -9.04 7.86
C HIS A 417 6.41 -7.92 7.19
N HIS A 418 7.67 -8.18 6.82
CA HIS A 418 8.53 -7.21 6.12
C HIS A 418 7.96 -6.73 4.79
N LYS A 419 8.37 -5.55 4.36
CA LYS A 419 8.16 -5.07 2.99
C LYS A 419 9.49 -4.51 2.46
N ILE A 420 10.43 -5.41 2.23
CA ILE A 420 11.78 -5.03 1.82
C ILE A 420 12.18 -5.66 0.48
N MET A 421 12.92 -4.88 -0.31
CA MET A 421 13.60 -5.34 -1.52
C MET A 421 15.01 -4.78 -1.51
N ILE A 422 16.02 -5.63 -1.69
CA ILE A 422 17.42 -5.25 -1.75
C ILE A 422 17.97 -5.67 -3.12
N ILE A 423 18.60 -4.72 -3.82
CA ILE A 423 19.18 -4.88 -5.14
C ILE A 423 20.70 -4.74 -5.03
N ASP A 424 21.41 -5.76 -5.50
CA ASP A 424 22.88 -5.80 -5.60
C ASP A 424 23.65 -5.45 -4.31
N ASP A 425 23.00 -5.55 -3.16
CA ASP A 425 23.54 -5.14 -1.85
C ASP A 425 23.89 -3.64 -1.75
N GLU A 426 23.27 -2.81 -2.60
CA GLU A 426 23.57 -1.37 -2.74
C GLU A 426 22.33 -0.49 -2.68
N THR A 427 21.16 -0.98 -3.11
CA THR A 427 19.90 -0.21 -3.07
C THR A 427 18.86 -1.00 -2.33
N ALA A 428 18.10 -0.36 -1.44
CA ALA A 428 17.05 -1.03 -0.69
C ALA A 428 15.74 -0.22 -0.66
N SER A 429 14.62 -0.89 -0.88
CA SER A 429 13.28 -0.39 -0.56
C SER A 429 12.86 -0.91 0.81
N VAL A 430 12.32 -0.03 1.65
CA VAL A 430 11.65 -0.38 2.91
C VAL A 430 10.45 0.54 3.11
N GLY A 431 9.32 0.00 3.56
CA GLY A 431 8.10 0.79 3.68
C GLY A 431 6.87 -0.04 4.00
N THR A 432 5.75 0.35 3.39
CA THR A 432 4.43 -0.22 3.68
C THR A 432 3.93 -1.16 2.58
N ALA A 433 4.42 -1.01 1.34
CA ALA A 433 3.92 -1.72 0.17
C ALA A 433 4.34 -3.20 0.14
N ASN A 434 3.36 -4.10 0.17
CA ASN A 434 3.56 -5.52 -0.07
C ASN A 434 3.87 -5.80 -1.55
N MET A 435 4.27 -7.04 -1.83
CA MET A 435 4.45 -7.54 -3.21
C MET A 435 3.14 -8.13 -3.76
N ASP A 436 2.05 -7.36 -3.68
CA ASP A 436 0.71 -7.77 -4.12
C ASP A 436 0.02 -6.71 -5.01
N VAL A 437 -1.01 -7.14 -5.74
CA VAL A 437 -1.74 -6.26 -6.69
C VAL A 437 -2.41 -5.13 -5.93
N ARG A 438 -2.92 -5.37 -4.73
CA ARG A 438 -3.61 -4.34 -3.96
C ARG A 438 -2.69 -3.19 -3.53
N SER A 439 -1.48 -3.47 -3.04
CA SER A 439 -0.47 -2.45 -2.73
C SER A 439 -0.03 -1.67 -3.97
N PHE A 440 0.03 -2.32 -5.14
CA PHE A 440 0.44 -1.66 -6.38
C PHE A 440 -0.62 -0.78 -7.04
N TYR A 441 -1.90 -1.12 -6.91
CA TYR A 441 -2.97 -0.47 -7.68
C TYR A 441 -4.01 0.25 -6.83
N LEU A 442 -4.26 -0.17 -5.58
CA LEU A 442 -5.45 0.25 -4.81
C LEU A 442 -5.12 0.95 -3.50
N ASN A 443 -4.10 0.51 -2.77
CA ASN A 443 -3.75 1.10 -1.48
C ASN A 443 -2.93 2.38 -1.66
N PHE A 444 -3.10 3.31 -0.73
CA PHE A 444 -2.10 4.35 -0.50
C PHE A 444 -0.95 3.71 0.29
N GLU A 445 0.25 3.78 -0.26
CA GLU A 445 1.47 3.23 0.33
C GLU A 445 2.57 4.31 0.38
N VAL A 446 3.61 4.04 1.15
CA VAL A 446 4.83 4.83 1.21
C VAL A 446 6.02 3.93 1.45
N ASN A 447 7.07 4.13 0.65
CA ASN A 447 8.35 3.48 0.83
C ASN A 447 9.48 4.51 0.79
N ILE A 448 10.59 4.20 1.43
CA ILE A 448 11.86 4.90 1.22
C ILE A 448 12.78 4.01 0.40
N ILE A 449 13.40 4.58 -0.63
CA ILE A 449 14.43 3.95 -1.44
C ILE A 449 15.78 4.50 -0.96
N LEU A 450 16.58 3.64 -0.35
CA LEU A 450 17.88 3.92 0.23
C LEU A 450 18.97 3.59 -0.80
N TYR A 451 19.94 4.49 -0.95
CA TYR A 451 21.09 4.33 -1.84
C TYR A 451 22.38 4.28 -1.04
N ASP A 452 23.02 3.11 -1.05
CA ASP A 452 24.23 2.78 -0.28
C ASP A 452 24.09 3.13 1.22
N GLY A 453 25.21 3.12 1.95
CA GLY A 453 25.27 3.56 3.35
C GLY A 453 24.88 2.53 4.41
N PRO A 454 25.03 2.88 5.70
CA PRO A 454 24.79 1.98 6.83
C PRO A 454 23.39 1.32 6.85
N PRO A 455 22.28 2.02 6.56
CA PRO A 455 20.94 1.42 6.63
C PRO A 455 20.74 0.26 5.62
N VAL A 456 21.36 0.35 4.44
CA VAL A 456 21.33 -0.73 3.46
C VAL A 456 22.08 -1.96 3.99
N GLN A 457 23.24 -1.75 4.63
CA GLN A 457 24.01 -2.83 5.25
C GLN A 457 23.26 -3.49 6.41
N ASP A 458 22.55 -2.71 7.24
CA ASP A 458 21.69 -3.23 8.29
C ASP A 458 20.58 -4.12 7.71
N LEU A 459 19.91 -3.67 6.64
CA LEU A 459 18.88 -4.47 5.96
C LEU A 459 19.44 -5.77 5.40
N ILE A 460 20.64 -5.75 4.81
CA ILE A 460 21.32 -6.95 4.30
C ILE A 460 21.64 -7.92 5.44
N HIS A 461 22.19 -7.40 6.54
CA HIS A 461 22.53 -8.20 7.71
C HIS A 461 21.29 -8.89 8.29
N ASN A 462 20.22 -8.10 8.49
CA ASN A 462 18.96 -8.57 9.02
C ASN A 462 18.32 -9.63 8.10
N TYR A 463 18.28 -9.38 6.79
CA TYR A 463 17.77 -10.35 5.81
C TYR A 463 18.54 -11.68 5.85
N LYS A 464 19.87 -11.63 5.96
CA LYS A 464 20.71 -12.83 6.11
C LYS A 464 20.43 -13.56 7.42
N SER A 465 20.13 -12.84 8.50
CA SER A 465 19.71 -13.46 9.77
C SER A 465 18.36 -14.17 9.62
N ASP A 466 17.38 -13.51 9.00
CA ASP A 466 16.05 -14.10 8.78
C ASP A 466 16.13 -15.34 7.86
N LEU A 467 17.01 -15.35 6.86
CA LEU A 467 17.27 -16.53 6.03
C LEU A 467 17.79 -17.75 6.82
N LYS A 468 18.53 -17.55 7.91
CA LYS A 468 18.99 -18.67 8.76
C LYS A 468 17.85 -19.32 9.52
N GLU A 469 16.82 -18.56 9.84
CA GLU A 469 15.57 -19.00 10.47
C GLU A 469 14.53 -19.47 9.45
N SER A 470 14.97 -19.79 8.22
CA SER A 470 14.09 -20.09 7.10
C SER A 470 14.44 -21.40 6.42
N LYS A 471 13.43 -22.02 5.81
CA LYS A 471 13.58 -23.25 5.05
C LYS A 471 13.43 -23.01 3.55
N LYS A 472 14.43 -23.44 2.78
CA LYS A 472 14.36 -23.40 1.32
C LYS A 472 13.28 -24.33 0.78
N VAL A 473 12.45 -23.83 -0.12
CA VAL A 473 11.44 -24.61 -0.83
C VAL A 473 12.10 -25.38 -1.97
N MET A 474 11.96 -26.70 -1.97
CA MET A 474 12.48 -27.58 -3.03
C MET A 474 11.35 -27.98 -3.97
N MET A 475 11.56 -27.86 -5.28
CA MET A 475 10.56 -28.19 -6.31
C MET A 475 9.98 -29.61 -6.15
N ASP A 476 10.83 -30.59 -5.91
CA ASP A 476 10.42 -31.99 -5.70
C ASP A 476 9.52 -32.19 -4.48
N SER A 477 9.76 -31.42 -3.42
CA SER A 477 8.92 -31.47 -2.22
C SER A 477 7.60 -30.74 -2.44
N PHE A 478 7.64 -29.60 -3.14
CA PHE A 478 6.49 -28.76 -3.37
C PHE A 478 5.49 -29.42 -4.34
N SER A 479 5.97 -30.12 -5.36
CA SER A 479 5.13 -30.83 -6.33
C SER A 479 4.32 -31.98 -5.71
N LYS A 480 4.80 -32.58 -4.62
CA LYS A 480 4.20 -33.70 -3.87
C LYS A 480 3.10 -33.29 -2.88
N ARG A 481 2.76 -32.00 -2.77
CA ARG A 481 1.70 -31.51 -1.88
C ARG A 481 0.33 -32.12 -2.21
N LYS A 482 -0.53 -32.23 -1.18
CA LYS A 482 -1.87 -32.84 -1.27
C LYS A 482 -2.73 -32.18 -2.36
N LYS A 483 -3.56 -32.97 -3.05
CA LYS A 483 -4.49 -32.46 -4.08
C LYS A 483 -5.43 -31.37 -3.56
N SER A 484 -5.85 -31.46 -2.30
CA SER A 484 -6.67 -30.43 -1.64
C SER A 484 -5.94 -29.10 -1.51
N THR A 485 -4.63 -29.10 -1.22
CA THR A 485 -3.80 -27.89 -1.17
C THR A 485 -3.71 -27.26 -2.55
N LYS A 486 -3.45 -28.05 -3.60
CA LYS A 486 -3.42 -27.57 -5.00
C LYS A 486 -4.75 -26.93 -5.42
N PHE A 487 -5.88 -27.51 -5.00
CA PHE A 487 -7.20 -26.93 -5.26
C PHE A 487 -7.38 -25.57 -4.57
N LYS A 488 -6.97 -25.44 -3.30
CA LYS A 488 -7.03 -24.16 -2.57
C LYS A 488 -6.18 -23.08 -3.25
N GLU A 489 -4.97 -23.43 -3.67
CA GLU A 489 -4.07 -22.52 -4.41
C GLU A 489 -4.70 -22.06 -5.73
N ALA A 490 -5.22 -23.00 -6.53
CA ALA A 490 -5.86 -22.69 -7.80
C ALA A 490 -7.11 -21.81 -7.62
N PHE A 491 -7.93 -22.10 -6.61
CA PHE A 491 -9.11 -21.30 -6.28
C PHE A 491 -8.72 -19.90 -5.81
N ALA A 492 -7.75 -19.80 -4.89
CA ALA A 492 -7.29 -18.52 -4.36
C ALA A 492 -6.67 -17.62 -5.44
N ARG A 493 -5.95 -18.19 -6.40
CA ARG A 493 -5.37 -17.45 -7.55
C ARG A 493 -6.42 -16.73 -8.39
N LEU A 494 -7.67 -17.19 -8.44
CA LEU A 494 -8.75 -16.48 -9.13
C LEU A 494 -9.04 -15.10 -8.54
N PHE A 495 -8.68 -14.90 -7.26
CA PHE A 495 -8.87 -13.66 -6.53
C PHE A 495 -7.60 -12.79 -6.51
N SER A 496 -6.49 -13.20 -7.14
CA SER A 496 -5.25 -12.41 -7.20
C SER A 496 -5.44 -10.94 -7.61
N PRO A 497 -6.32 -10.58 -8.57
CA PRO A 497 -6.55 -9.17 -8.92
C PRO A 497 -7.14 -8.30 -7.80
N LEU A 498 -7.69 -8.91 -6.74
CA LEU A 498 -8.29 -8.25 -5.58
C LEU A 498 -7.36 -8.22 -4.36
N LEU A 499 -6.25 -8.96 -4.42
CA LEU A 499 -5.35 -9.25 -3.30
C LEU A 499 -4.13 -8.35 -3.27
#